data_AF-A0AAD3ZAR3-F1
#
_entry.id   AF-A0AAD3ZAR3-F1
#
_cell.length_a   1.000
_cell.length_b   1.000
_cell.length_c   1.000
_cell.angle_alpha   90.00
_cell.angle_beta   90.00
_cell.angle_gamma   90.00
#
_symmetry.space_group_name_H-M   'P 1'
#
loop_
_entity.id
_entity.type
_entity.pdbx_description
1 polymer ?
#
loop_
_entity_poly.entity_id
_entity_poly.type
_entity_poly.pdbx_seq_one_letter_code
_entity_poly.pdbx_strand_id
1 'polypeptide(L)'
;MNISTNAGHWVGAIAALAIYSVLIKDNPAYKLVEHIFVGASAGIAVVAGVESFKSTALNPLTNGKTLLLVPMLLGLLLYARYFPSVSWLNRIPLSLMMGASAGVAMRGAVESQIVQQLTGTMVQLNTFDNWIIFLGTVLSLFYFFITFKTGKAGGVAAKFGRYFMMAAFGAAFGNTVMGRVSAAIGRFQFIFLDWLGL
;
A
#
# COMPACT_ATOMS: atom_id res chain seq x y z
N MET A 1 4.09 -2.29 -38.64
CA MET A 1 4.24 -3.41 -37.71
C MET A 1 5.70 -3.84 -37.70
N ASN A 2 6.51 -3.20 -36.86
CA ASN A 2 7.87 -3.66 -36.57
C ASN A 2 7.80 -4.48 -35.30
N ILE A 3 7.66 -5.80 -35.43
CA ILE A 3 7.65 -6.70 -34.28
C ILE A 3 9.01 -6.58 -33.58
N SER A 4 8.99 -6.45 -32.26
CA SER A 4 10.22 -6.30 -31.48
C SER A 4 11.16 -7.48 -31.69
N THR A 5 12.44 -7.18 -31.92
CA THR A 5 13.52 -8.17 -32.04
C THR A 5 14.12 -8.53 -30.68
N ASN A 6 13.69 -7.87 -29.59
CA ASN A 6 14.26 -8.08 -28.26
C ASN A 6 13.60 -9.27 -27.56
N ALA A 7 14.41 -10.28 -27.22
CA ALA A 7 13.97 -11.48 -26.51
C ALA A 7 13.25 -11.15 -25.18
N GLY A 8 13.63 -10.06 -24.50
CA GLY A 8 12.97 -9.62 -23.28
C GLY A 8 11.52 -9.19 -23.48
N HIS A 9 11.20 -8.52 -24.61
CA HIS A 9 9.83 -8.12 -24.92
C HIS A 9 8.96 -9.34 -25.22
N TRP A 10 9.51 -10.36 -25.90
CA TRP A 10 8.83 -11.62 -26.16
C TRP A 10 8.50 -12.39 -24.89
N VAL A 11 9.49 -12.58 -24.00
CA VAL A 11 9.27 -13.26 -22.72
C VAL A 11 8.23 -12.50 -21.88
N GLY A 12 8.34 -11.17 -21.81
CA GLY A 12 7.38 -10.33 -21.11
C GLY A 12 5.97 -10.41 -21.68
N ALA A 13 5.82 -10.41 -23.02
CA ALA A 13 4.52 -10.44 -23.67
C ALA A 13 3.83 -11.79 -23.49
N ILE A 14 4.57 -12.90 -23.63
CA ILE A 14 4.07 -14.25 -23.38
C ILE A 14 3.66 -14.41 -21.91
N ALA A 15 4.46 -13.90 -20.97
CA ALA A 15 4.13 -13.94 -19.54
C ALA A 15 2.87 -13.10 -19.24
N ALA A 16 2.73 -11.91 -19.83
CA ALA A 16 1.55 -11.08 -19.68
C ALA A 16 0.29 -11.79 -20.21
N LEU A 17 0.36 -12.37 -21.41
CA LEU A 17 -0.75 -13.15 -21.98
C LEU A 17 -1.10 -14.38 -21.13
N ALA A 18 -0.10 -15.09 -20.61
CA ALA A 18 -0.31 -16.23 -19.72
C ALA A 18 -1.01 -15.84 -18.41
N ILE A 19 -0.71 -14.65 -17.86
CA ILE A 19 -1.42 -14.11 -16.69
C ILE A 19 -2.87 -13.74 -17.05
N TYR A 20 -3.10 -13.11 -18.20
CA TYR A 20 -4.45 -12.78 -18.66
C TYR A 20 -5.31 -14.01 -18.98
N SER A 21 -4.70 -15.19 -19.23
CA SER A 21 -5.43 -16.45 -19.45
C SER A 21 -6.33 -16.83 -18.27
N VAL A 22 -6.05 -16.37 -17.05
CA VAL A 22 -6.88 -16.61 -15.85
C VAL A 22 -8.30 -16.11 -16.03
N LEU A 23 -8.48 -15.03 -16.79
CA LEU A 23 -9.78 -14.41 -16.99
C LEU A 23 -10.78 -15.35 -17.67
N ILE A 24 -10.28 -16.34 -18.41
CA ILE A 24 -11.09 -17.34 -19.10
C ILE A 24 -11.21 -18.61 -18.25
N LYS A 25 -10.08 -19.16 -17.78
CA LYS A 25 -10.02 -20.34 -16.91
C LYS A 25 -8.63 -20.50 -16.30
N ASP A 26 -8.57 -21.17 -15.16
CA ASP A 26 -7.34 -21.58 -14.51
C ASP A 26 -6.56 -22.59 -15.41
N ASN A 27 -5.41 -22.17 -15.96
CA ASN A 27 -4.67 -22.85 -17.04
C ASN A 27 -3.23 -23.18 -16.57
N PRO A 28 -2.62 -24.33 -16.92
CA PRO A 28 -1.21 -24.63 -16.61
C PRO A 28 -0.21 -23.51 -16.98
N ALA A 29 -0.46 -22.79 -18.08
CA ALA A 29 0.39 -21.66 -18.48
C ALA A 29 0.41 -20.54 -17.43
N TYR A 30 -0.75 -20.20 -16.86
CA TYR A 30 -0.85 -19.23 -15.77
C TYR A 30 -0.09 -19.70 -14.53
N LYS A 31 -0.33 -20.95 -14.09
CA LYS A 31 0.30 -21.51 -12.88
C LYS A 31 1.83 -21.51 -12.98
N LEU A 32 2.36 -21.80 -14.16
CA LEU A 32 3.80 -21.72 -14.41
C LEU A 32 4.33 -20.30 -14.19
N VAL A 33 3.68 -19.28 -14.78
CA VAL A 33 4.12 -17.89 -14.62
C VAL A 33 3.95 -17.42 -13.18
N GLU A 34 2.88 -17.84 -12.49
CA GLU A 34 2.67 -17.58 -11.08
C GLU A 34 3.81 -18.15 -10.22
N HIS A 35 4.19 -19.41 -10.41
CA HIS A 35 5.28 -20.03 -9.67
C HIS A 35 6.63 -19.35 -9.95
N ILE A 36 6.92 -18.99 -11.20
CA ILE A 36 8.12 -18.22 -11.56
C ILE A 36 8.12 -16.87 -10.85
N PHE A 37 7.00 -16.16 -10.87
CA PHE A 37 6.86 -14.85 -10.25
C PHE A 37 7.04 -14.91 -8.72
N VAL A 38 6.40 -15.88 -8.06
CA VAL A 38 6.53 -16.09 -6.61
C VAL A 38 7.97 -16.49 -6.26
N GLY A 39 8.59 -17.38 -7.03
CA GLY A 39 9.98 -17.79 -6.84
C GLY A 39 10.96 -16.63 -7.00
N ALA A 40 10.79 -15.81 -8.04
CA ALA A 40 11.61 -14.61 -8.26
C ALA A 40 11.41 -13.58 -7.13
N SER A 41 10.16 -13.36 -6.70
CA SER A 41 9.85 -12.46 -5.58
C SER A 41 10.49 -12.93 -4.28
N ALA A 42 10.47 -14.23 -3.99
CA ALA A 42 11.15 -14.82 -2.85
C ALA A 42 12.67 -14.64 -2.95
N GLY A 43 13.26 -14.86 -4.13
CA GLY A 43 14.68 -14.62 -4.37
C GLY A 43 15.10 -13.18 -4.13
N ILE A 44 14.35 -12.22 -4.68
CA ILE A 44 14.57 -10.77 -4.46
C ILE A 44 14.45 -10.44 -2.97
N ALA A 45 13.43 -10.97 -2.28
CA ALA A 45 13.24 -10.73 -0.85
C ALA A 45 14.42 -11.24 -0.01
N VAL A 46 15.00 -12.40 -0.36
CA VAL A 46 16.20 -12.93 0.30
C VAL A 46 17.40 -12.01 0.07
N VAL A 47 17.66 -11.59 -1.17
CA VAL A 47 18.80 -10.71 -1.50
C VAL A 47 18.64 -9.35 -0.81
N ALA A 48 17.46 -8.74 -0.92
CA ALA A 48 17.15 -7.48 -0.26
C ALA A 48 17.25 -7.59 1.26
N GLY A 49 16.86 -8.73 1.84
CA GLY A 49 17.03 -9.02 3.27
C GLY A 49 18.49 -9.07 3.70
N VAL A 50 19.34 -9.76 2.92
CA VAL A 50 20.80 -9.82 3.18
C VAL A 50 21.45 -8.46 3.01
N GLU A 51 21.06 -7.69 2.00
CA GLU A 51 21.58 -6.34 1.77
C GLU A 51 21.14 -5.36 2.85
N SER A 52 19.87 -5.42 3.26
CA SER A 52 19.33 -4.63 4.38
C SER A 52 20.05 -4.97 5.68
N PHE A 53 20.35 -6.24 5.94
CA PHE A 53 21.14 -6.68 7.08
C PHE A 53 22.57 -6.11 7.03
N LYS A 54 23.24 -6.17 5.87
CA LYS A 54 24.58 -5.59 5.68
C LYS A 54 24.57 -4.08 5.91
N SER A 55 23.63 -3.37 5.30
CA SER A 55 23.54 -1.91 5.35
C SER A 55 23.14 -1.39 6.72
N THR A 56 22.20 -2.06 7.40
CA THR A 56 21.61 -1.59 8.66
C THR A 56 22.38 -2.08 9.89
N ALA A 57 22.97 -3.28 9.82
CA ALA A 57 23.67 -3.88 10.96
C ALA A 57 25.19 -3.85 10.77
N LEU A 58 25.73 -4.45 9.71
CA LEU A 58 27.19 -4.63 9.57
C LEU A 58 27.93 -3.31 9.28
N ASN A 59 27.47 -2.50 8.33
CA ASN A 59 28.12 -1.24 7.97
C ASN A 59 28.17 -0.22 9.12
N PRO A 60 27.14 -0.05 9.97
CA PRO A 60 27.23 0.89 11.08
C PRO A 60 28.04 0.36 12.27
N LEU A 61 28.17 -0.97 12.41
CA LEU A 61 29.03 -1.60 13.42
C LEU A 61 30.51 -1.37 13.12
N THR A 62 30.92 -1.47 11.86
CA THR A 62 32.30 -1.13 11.44
C THR A 62 32.61 0.35 11.58
N ASN A 63 31.59 1.21 11.60
CA ASN A 63 31.69 2.65 11.86
C ASN A 63 31.63 3.03 13.36
N GLY A 64 31.80 2.07 14.28
CA GLY A 64 31.99 2.33 15.71
C GLY A 64 30.70 2.57 16.53
N LYS A 65 29.51 2.39 15.95
CA LYS A 65 28.24 2.47 16.71
C LYS A 65 27.94 1.16 17.42
N THR A 66 28.62 0.92 18.55
CA THR A 66 28.46 -0.27 19.41
C THR A 66 27.04 -0.46 19.93
N LEU A 67 26.21 0.59 19.98
CA LEU A 67 24.80 0.52 20.38
C LEU A 67 23.96 -0.40 19.46
N LEU A 68 24.38 -0.63 18.21
CA LEU A 68 23.72 -1.55 17.27
C LEU A 68 23.96 -3.04 17.55
N LEU A 69 24.83 -3.38 18.51
CA LEU A 69 24.96 -4.76 19.00
C LEU A 69 23.70 -5.24 19.70
N VAL A 70 22.97 -4.36 20.40
CA VAL A 70 21.76 -4.72 21.13
C VAL A 70 20.64 -5.19 20.17
N PRO A 71 20.28 -4.44 19.10
CA PRO A 71 19.37 -4.93 18.07
C PRO A 71 19.83 -6.21 17.36
N MET A 72 21.13 -6.38 17.11
CA MET A 72 21.64 -7.62 16.50
C MET A 72 21.46 -8.83 17.42
N LEU A 73 21.77 -8.68 18.70
CA LEU A 73 21.56 -9.74 19.69
C LEU A 73 20.07 -10.09 19.77
N LEU A 74 19.19 -9.09 19.87
CA LEU A 74 17.75 -9.28 19.84
C LEU A 74 17.28 -10.00 18.56
N GLY A 75 17.87 -9.67 17.40
CA GLY A 75 17.62 -10.36 16.14
C GLY A 75 18.05 -11.83 16.16
N LEU A 76 19.21 -12.14 16.75
CA LEU A 76 19.65 -13.53 16.94
C LEU A 76 18.73 -14.31 17.88
N LEU A 77 18.18 -13.66 18.92
CA LEU A 77 17.22 -14.27 19.83
C LEU A 77 15.92 -14.70 19.12
N LEU A 78 15.57 -14.12 17.97
CA LEU A 78 14.42 -14.58 17.19
C LEU A 78 14.60 -16.03 16.71
N TYR A 79 15.83 -16.45 16.40
CA TYR A 79 16.13 -17.83 15.99
C TYR A 79 15.98 -18.84 17.13
N ALA A 80 15.91 -18.39 18.39
CA ALA A 80 15.59 -19.27 19.52
C ALA A 80 14.20 -19.93 19.36
N ARG A 81 13.32 -19.39 18.47
CA ARG A 81 12.03 -20.00 18.11
C ARG A 81 12.17 -21.42 17.56
N TYR A 82 13.27 -21.76 16.89
CA TYR A 82 13.49 -23.09 16.31
C TYR A 82 13.87 -24.14 17.35
N PHE A 83 14.29 -23.73 18.55
CA PHE A 83 14.68 -24.63 19.63
C PHE A 83 13.61 -24.63 20.73
N PRO A 84 12.86 -25.74 20.92
CA PRO A 84 11.72 -25.76 21.86
C PRO A 84 12.13 -25.43 23.31
N SER A 85 13.36 -25.72 23.71
CA SER A 85 13.88 -25.44 25.06
C SER A 85 14.18 -23.96 25.33
N VAL A 86 14.46 -23.14 24.31
CA VAL A 86 14.86 -21.72 24.46
C VAL A 86 13.87 -20.77 23.78
N SER A 87 12.75 -21.30 23.28
CA SER A 87 11.72 -20.57 22.53
C SER A 87 11.11 -19.39 23.29
N TRP A 88 11.18 -19.38 24.63
CA TRP A 88 10.73 -18.24 25.45
C TRP A 88 11.53 -16.97 25.17
N LEU A 89 12.81 -17.09 24.79
CA LEU A 89 13.72 -15.97 24.59
C LEU A 89 13.38 -15.15 23.33
N ASN A 90 12.71 -15.77 22.37
CA ASN A 90 12.13 -15.11 21.18
C ASN A 90 10.99 -14.14 21.54
N ARG A 91 10.35 -14.26 22.72
CA ARG A 91 9.26 -13.36 23.12
C ARG A 91 9.74 -11.93 23.37
N ILE A 92 10.97 -11.76 23.86
CA ILE A 92 11.57 -10.45 24.14
C ILE A 92 11.69 -9.59 22.88
N PRO A 93 12.40 -10.02 21.81
CA PRO A 93 12.49 -9.25 20.58
C PRO A 93 11.13 -9.07 19.91
N LEU A 94 10.24 -10.06 19.93
CA LEU A 94 8.88 -9.92 19.40
C LEU A 94 8.08 -8.82 20.12
N SER A 95 8.14 -8.77 21.46
CA SER A 95 7.46 -7.73 22.24
C SER A 95 7.98 -6.33 21.93
N LEU A 96 9.30 -6.19 21.74
CA LEU A 96 9.93 -4.93 21.39
C LEU A 96 9.56 -4.48 19.96
N MET A 97 9.54 -5.41 19.00
CA MET A 97 9.08 -5.15 17.64
C MET A 97 7.62 -4.72 17.61
N MET A 98 6.73 -5.40 18.34
CA MET A 98 5.32 -5.05 18.42
C MET A 98 5.09 -3.71 19.12
N GLY A 99 5.83 -3.42 20.20
CA GLY A 99 5.76 -2.14 20.90
C GLY A 99 6.22 -0.98 20.02
N ALA A 100 7.34 -1.15 19.31
CA ALA A 100 7.88 -0.14 18.39
C ALA A 100 6.93 0.10 17.21
N SER A 101 6.40 -0.96 16.59
CA SER A 101 5.46 -0.82 15.47
C SER A 101 4.14 -0.19 15.90
N ALA A 102 3.61 -0.55 17.05
CA ALA A 102 2.42 0.08 17.63
C ALA A 102 2.66 1.57 17.93
N GLY A 103 3.81 1.94 18.47
CA GLY A 103 4.17 3.33 18.73
C GLY A 103 4.27 4.18 17.45
N VAL A 104 4.95 3.66 16.43
CA VAL A 104 5.05 4.33 15.11
C VAL A 104 3.69 4.44 14.46
N ALA A 105 2.88 3.38 14.48
CA ALA A 105 1.54 3.37 13.92
C ALA A 105 0.63 4.35 14.64
N MET A 106 0.68 4.43 15.97
CA MET A 106 -0.12 5.37 16.75
C MET A 106 0.25 6.81 16.41
N ARG A 107 1.55 7.16 16.38
CA ARG A 107 2.00 8.49 15.98
C ARG A 107 1.58 8.81 14.54
N GLY A 108 1.79 7.88 13.62
CA GLY A 108 1.44 8.04 12.20
C GLY A 108 -0.07 8.19 11.98
N ALA A 109 -0.89 7.46 12.75
CA ALA A 109 -2.34 7.57 12.70
C ALA A 109 -2.81 8.94 13.21
N VAL A 110 -2.28 9.43 14.33
CA VAL A 110 -2.62 10.77 14.84
C VAL A 110 -2.21 11.86 13.84
N GLU A 111 -0.98 11.78 13.32
CA GLU A 111 -0.49 12.74 12.33
C GLU A 111 -1.34 12.72 11.05
N SER A 112 -1.60 11.55 10.49
CA SER A 112 -2.31 11.41 9.21
C SER A 112 -3.81 11.63 9.33
N GLN A 113 -4.46 11.09 10.37
CA GLN A 113 -5.92 11.11 10.50
C GLN A 113 -6.44 12.36 11.20
N ILE A 114 -5.64 12.99 12.07
CA ILE A 114 -6.06 14.17 12.83
C ILE A 114 -5.36 15.41 12.29
N VAL A 115 -4.02 15.47 12.38
CA VAL A 115 -3.28 16.70 12.05
C VAL A 115 -3.42 17.04 10.57
N GLN A 116 -3.10 16.12 9.67
CA GLN A 116 -3.18 16.35 8.22
C GLN A 116 -4.62 16.60 7.74
N GLN A 117 -5.62 15.97 8.35
CA GLN A 117 -7.03 16.22 8.01
C GLN A 117 -7.50 17.61 8.46
N LEU A 118 -7.10 18.05 9.66
CA LEU A 118 -7.40 19.39 10.15
C LEU A 118 -6.69 20.45 9.30
N THR A 119 -5.40 20.29 9.05
CA THR A 119 -4.63 21.20 8.19
C THR A 119 -5.17 21.23 6.76
N GLY A 120 -5.55 20.07 6.22
CA GLY A 120 -6.16 19.95 4.90
C GLY A 120 -7.56 20.58 4.80
N THR A 121 -8.21 20.87 5.92
CA THR A 121 -9.50 21.58 5.97
C THR A 121 -9.31 23.09 6.23
N MET A 122 -8.17 23.50 6.79
CA MET A 122 -7.80 24.91 7.01
C MET A 122 -7.21 25.57 5.75
N VAL A 123 -7.86 25.39 4.61
CA VAL A 123 -7.44 26.00 3.34
C VAL A 123 -8.07 27.38 3.17
N GLN A 124 -7.31 28.33 2.61
CA GLN A 124 -7.84 29.66 2.28
C GLN A 124 -8.96 29.54 1.23
N LEU A 125 -10.13 30.11 1.52
CA LEU A 125 -11.36 30.00 0.73
C LEU A 125 -11.37 30.89 -0.53
N ASN A 126 -10.25 30.91 -1.26
CA ASN A 126 -10.06 31.76 -2.43
C ASN A 126 -10.49 31.07 -3.75
N THR A 127 -10.55 29.74 -3.76
CA THR A 127 -10.85 28.93 -4.94
C THR A 127 -12.15 28.15 -4.74
N PHE A 128 -12.89 27.92 -5.82
CA PHE A 128 -14.12 27.13 -5.83
C PHE A 128 -13.92 25.72 -5.24
N ASP A 129 -12.80 25.08 -5.53
CA ASP A 129 -12.46 23.74 -5.00
C ASP A 129 -12.33 23.75 -3.47
N ASN A 130 -11.72 24.79 -2.89
CA ASN A 130 -11.57 24.92 -1.44
C ASN A 130 -12.92 25.11 -0.75
N TRP A 131 -13.87 25.79 -1.40
CA TRP A 131 -15.25 25.89 -0.93
C TRP A 131 -15.97 24.55 -0.94
N ILE A 132 -15.76 23.73 -1.97
CA ILE A 132 -16.34 22.38 -2.04
C ILE A 132 -15.80 21.51 -0.90
N ILE A 133 -14.48 21.54 -0.64
CA ILE A 133 -13.87 20.77 0.45
C ILE A 133 -14.39 21.24 1.81
N PHE A 134 -14.46 22.55 2.05
CA PHE A 134 -14.95 23.10 3.31
C PHE A 134 -16.44 22.80 3.54
N LEU A 135 -17.32 23.06 2.56
CA LEU A 135 -18.74 22.75 2.68
C LEU A 135 -18.97 21.24 2.78
N GLY A 136 -18.22 20.46 2.01
CA GLY A 136 -18.25 19.01 2.04
C GLY A 136 -17.93 18.46 3.41
N THR A 137 -16.81 18.86 4.00
CA THR A 137 -16.39 18.42 5.35
C THR A 137 -17.41 18.82 6.41
N VAL A 138 -17.89 20.07 6.40
CA VAL A 138 -18.92 20.54 7.33
C VAL A 138 -20.21 19.72 7.18
N LEU A 139 -20.78 19.62 5.98
CA LEU A 139 -22.02 18.87 5.73
C LEU A 139 -21.90 17.38 6.07
N SER A 140 -20.72 16.79 5.87
CA SER A 140 -20.41 15.40 6.24
C SER A 140 -20.39 15.21 7.75
N LEU A 141 -19.78 16.15 8.50
CA LEU A 141 -19.82 16.16 9.96
C LEU A 141 -21.26 16.31 10.46
N PHE A 142 -22.06 17.20 9.85
CA PHE A 142 -23.48 17.35 10.15
C PHE A 142 -24.26 16.04 9.95
N TYR A 143 -23.96 15.26 8.91
CA TYR A 143 -24.58 13.96 8.66
C TYR A 143 -24.26 12.91 9.75
N PHE A 144 -23.02 12.84 10.22
CA PHE A 144 -22.60 11.82 11.21
C PHE A 144 -22.84 12.24 12.68
N PHE A 145 -22.58 13.50 13.04
CA PHE A 145 -22.71 13.97 14.43
C PHE A 145 -24.15 14.30 14.83
N ILE A 146 -25.00 14.76 13.91
CA ILE A 146 -26.40 15.05 14.23
C ILE A 146 -27.23 13.76 14.12
N THR A 147 -27.10 12.92 15.14
CA THR A 147 -28.02 11.79 15.39
C THR A 147 -29.28 12.24 16.15
N PHE A 148 -29.30 13.45 16.72
CA PHE A 148 -30.44 13.98 17.46
C PHE A 148 -31.37 14.84 16.59
N LYS A 149 -32.69 14.68 16.82
CA LYS A 149 -33.77 15.42 16.13
C LYS A 149 -33.69 16.92 16.43
N THR A 150 -32.90 17.67 15.66
CA THR A 150 -33.04 19.12 15.56
C THR A 150 -33.84 19.47 14.30
N GLY A 151 -34.59 20.58 14.35
CA GLY A 151 -35.65 20.97 13.42
C GLY A 151 -35.30 21.02 11.92
N LYS A 152 -36.27 21.47 11.09
CA LYS A 152 -36.29 21.39 9.61
C LYS A 152 -34.96 21.72 8.92
N ALA A 153 -34.18 22.68 9.42
CA ALA A 153 -32.88 23.08 8.84
C ALA A 153 -31.77 22.01 9.00
N GLY A 154 -31.70 21.33 10.14
CA GLY A 154 -30.69 20.29 10.40
C GLY A 154 -30.90 19.04 9.53
N GLY A 155 -32.17 18.67 9.29
CA GLY A 155 -32.51 17.55 8.41
C GLY A 155 -32.14 17.80 6.93
N VAL A 156 -32.22 19.05 6.47
CA VAL A 156 -31.82 19.42 5.10
C VAL A 156 -30.30 19.38 4.95
N ALA A 157 -29.55 19.95 5.91
CA ALA A 157 -28.08 19.90 5.91
C ALA A 157 -27.55 18.45 5.92
N ALA A 158 -28.11 17.57 6.76
CA ALA A 158 -27.75 16.16 6.80
C ALA A 158 -28.07 15.40 5.50
N LYS A 159 -29.14 15.77 4.79
CA LYS A 159 -29.48 15.19 3.47
C LYS A 159 -28.46 15.58 2.40
N PHE A 160 -28.03 16.84 2.38
CA PHE A 160 -26.94 17.28 1.51
C PHE A 160 -25.60 16.64 1.87
N GLY A 161 -25.31 16.48 3.16
CA GLY A 161 -24.14 15.73 3.64
C GLY A 161 -24.13 14.29 3.12
N ARG A 162 -25.28 13.60 3.14
CA ARG A 162 -25.40 12.25 2.57
C ARG A 162 -25.06 12.23 1.07
N TYR A 163 -25.56 13.18 0.28
CA TYR A 163 -25.25 13.24 -1.15
C TYR A 163 -23.77 13.54 -1.40
N PHE A 164 -23.17 14.43 -0.61
CA PHE A 164 -21.74 14.69 -0.69
C PHE A 164 -20.91 13.43 -0.36
N MET A 165 -21.29 12.69 0.69
CA MET A 165 -20.64 11.43 1.03
C MET A 165 -20.80 10.37 -0.07
N MET A 166 -21.97 10.27 -0.71
CA MET A 166 -22.17 9.38 -1.85
C MET A 166 -21.25 9.73 -3.02
N ALA A 167 -21.09 11.03 -3.33
CA ALA A 167 -20.17 11.50 -4.37
C ALA A 167 -18.71 11.22 -4.01
N ALA A 168 -18.29 11.50 -2.77
CA ALA A 168 -16.94 11.26 -2.28
C ALA A 168 -16.57 9.77 -2.30
N PHE A 169 -17.45 8.89 -1.81
CA PHE A 169 -17.25 7.45 -1.89
C PHE A 169 -17.25 6.94 -3.34
N GLY A 170 -18.10 7.49 -4.20
CA GLY A 170 -18.10 7.20 -5.63
C GLY A 170 -16.77 7.56 -6.29
N ALA A 171 -16.22 8.74 -5.98
CA ALA A 171 -14.91 9.18 -6.46
C ALA A 171 -13.78 8.29 -5.94
N ALA A 172 -13.79 7.92 -4.65
CA ALA A 172 -12.80 7.02 -4.07
C ALA A 172 -12.82 5.63 -4.72
N PHE A 173 -14.00 5.06 -4.94
CA PHE A 173 -14.17 3.80 -5.66
C PHE A 173 -13.70 3.94 -7.13
N GLY A 174 -14.10 5.03 -7.81
CA GLY A 174 -13.67 5.34 -9.17
C GLY A 174 -12.15 5.43 -9.30
N ASN A 175 -11.46 6.05 -8.35
CA ASN A 175 -10.00 6.12 -8.33
C ASN A 175 -9.35 4.73 -8.25
N THR A 176 -9.90 3.82 -7.43
CA THR A 176 -9.38 2.45 -7.35
C THR A 176 -9.61 1.65 -8.63
N VAL A 177 -10.78 1.81 -9.27
CA VAL A 177 -11.08 1.18 -10.56
C VAL A 177 -10.18 1.73 -11.65
N MET A 178 -10.02 3.06 -11.72
CA MET A 178 -9.13 3.73 -12.66
C MET A 178 -7.68 3.26 -12.49
N GLY A 179 -7.19 3.08 -11.27
CA GLY A 179 -5.86 2.53 -11.02
C GLY A 179 -5.69 1.12 -11.59
N ARG A 180 -6.68 0.25 -11.43
CA ARG A 180 -6.66 -1.11 -12.00
C ARG A 180 -6.74 -1.12 -13.53
N VAL A 181 -7.60 -0.28 -14.10
CA VAL A 181 -7.72 -0.12 -15.56
C VAL A 181 -6.45 0.47 -16.15
N SER A 182 -5.85 1.47 -15.50
CA SER A 182 -4.58 2.07 -15.91
C SER A 182 -3.45 1.04 -15.93
N ALA A 183 -3.36 0.19 -14.90
CA ALA A 183 -2.41 -0.92 -14.88
C ALA A 183 -2.62 -1.90 -16.04
N ALA A 184 -3.89 -2.20 -16.39
CA ALA A 184 -4.21 -3.06 -17.53
C ALA A 184 -3.86 -2.39 -18.87
N ILE A 185 -4.16 -1.09 -19.04
CA ILE A 185 -3.76 -0.31 -20.22
C ILE A 185 -2.25 -0.35 -20.40
N GLY A 186 -1.46 -0.20 -19.33
CA GLY A 186 0.00 -0.30 -19.40
C GLY A 186 0.48 -1.66 -19.92
N ARG A 187 -0.22 -2.76 -19.59
CA ARG A 187 0.10 -4.08 -20.14
C ARG A 187 -0.33 -4.24 -21.59
N PHE A 188 -1.47 -3.68 -22.00
CA PHE A 188 -1.87 -3.67 -23.40
C PHE A 188 -0.95 -2.80 -24.26
N GLN A 189 -0.52 -1.63 -23.77
CA GLN A 189 0.47 -0.80 -24.44
C GLN A 189 1.78 -1.55 -24.66
N PHE A 190 2.27 -2.27 -23.64
CA PHE A 190 3.45 -3.11 -23.79
C PHE A 190 3.28 -4.21 -24.86
N ILE A 191 2.11 -4.88 -24.91
CA ILE A 191 1.83 -5.92 -25.90
C ILE A 191 1.70 -5.33 -27.32
N PHE A 192 0.99 -4.21 -27.48
CA PHE A 192 0.69 -3.64 -28.81
C PHE A 192 1.80 -2.74 -29.35
N LEU A 193 2.36 -1.86 -28.52
CA LEU A 193 3.40 -0.90 -28.93
C LEU A 193 4.78 -1.54 -28.85
N ASP A 194 5.18 -2.04 -27.67
CA ASP A 194 6.57 -2.48 -27.43
C ASP A 194 6.88 -3.86 -28.02
N TRP A 195 5.87 -4.73 -28.17
CA TRP A 195 6.05 -6.07 -28.74
C TRP A 195 5.62 -6.16 -30.21
N LEU A 196 4.40 -5.72 -30.57
CA LEU A 196 3.89 -5.79 -31.95
C LEU A 196 4.28 -4.59 -32.83
N GLY A 197 4.68 -3.46 -32.24
CA GLY A 197 5.03 -2.24 -32.98
C GLY A 197 3.88 -1.70 -33.83
N LEU A 198 2.66 -1.75 -33.27
CA LEU A 198 1.42 -1.21 -33.82
C LEU A 198 1.17 0.22 -33.36
#